data_AF-A0A2V9Y0H7-F1
#
_entry.id   AF-A0A2V9Y0H7-F1
#
_cell.length_a   1.000
_cell.length_b   1.000
_cell.length_c   1.000
_cell.angle_alpha   90.00
_cell.angle_beta   90.00
_cell.angle_gamma   90.00
#
_symmetry.space_group_name_H-M   'P 1'
#
loop_
_entity.id
_entity.type
_entity.pdbx_description
1 polymer ?
#
loop_
_entity_poly.entity_id
_entity_poly.type
_entity_poly.pdbx_seq_one_letter_code
_entity_poly.pdbx_strand_id
1 'polypeptide(L)'
;MNTDVGVASLLDLPATGGDATEAKPWSSESRGEPLSRPVNDGALLDAYSLAVTGAVERVSPSVAHIEVHQKAGRTRSGEPRERQGGGSGFVFTPDGLILTNSHVVHDAARIAVTLADGRRMPATLIGEDPASDLAVIRLERPQFDEPGPVAAELGDSQKLRVGQIAIAIGAPYGFQSTVTAGVVSALGRSLRSYSGRLIDDVIQTDAALNPGNSGGPLVDSAGHVIGVNTATILPAQGICFAIGINTAKFVASRLLRDGRIRRSFVGISGQTVPLHRRIVRFYDLPKETGALVQSVEDNSPAKRAGLREGDVIVALEGQPVAGVDDLHRLLTEVRVGVSCSLTVLRWTEKLVLKVVPEEAR
;
A
#
# COMPACT_ATOMS: atom_id res chain seq x y z
N MET A 1 46.57 32.01 -4.54
CA MET A 1 47.21 32.92 -3.57
C MET A 1 46.82 32.44 -2.20
N ASN A 2 47.80 31.89 -1.49
CA ASN A 2 47.74 31.45 -0.10
C ASN A 2 47.81 32.71 0.78
N THR A 3 47.00 32.81 1.83
CA THR A 3 47.32 33.71 2.95
C THR A 3 47.02 33.02 4.26
N ASP A 4 48.12 32.64 4.89
CA ASP A 4 48.31 32.10 6.21
C ASP A 4 48.95 33.21 7.05
N VAL A 5 48.33 33.64 8.15
CA VAL A 5 48.92 34.45 9.24
C VAL A 5 47.95 34.35 10.43
N GLY A 6 48.31 34.07 11.68
CA GLY A 6 49.59 33.83 12.31
C GLY A 6 49.34 33.57 13.80
N VAL A 7 50.21 32.76 14.37
CA VAL A 7 50.21 32.23 15.74
C VAL A 7 50.77 33.30 16.69
N ALA A 8 50.27 33.38 17.92
CA ALA A 8 50.95 34.06 19.03
C ALA A 8 51.11 33.10 20.21
N SER A 9 52.37 32.79 20.52
CA SER A 9 52.83 32.07 21.72
C SER A 9 53.04 33.04 22.87
N LEU A 10 52.82 32.60 24.11
CA LEU A 10 53.65 33.01 25.23
C LEU A 10 53.73 31.91 26.31
N LEU A 11 54.97 31.71 26.76
CA LEU A 11 55.49 30.70 27.66
C LEU A 11 55.03 30.91 29.11
N ASP A 12 54.90 29.83 29.89
CA ASP A 12 55.82 29.55 31.01
C ASP A 12 55.45 28.25 31.74
N LEU A 13 56.45 27.36 31.87
CA LEU A 13 56.44 26.16 32.71
C LEU A 13 56.89 26.52 34.14
N PRO A 14 56.65 25.64 35.12
CA PRO A 14 57.82 24.91 35.61
C PRO A 14 57.59 23.41 35.75
N ALA A 15 58.64 22.67 35.41
CA ALA A 15 58.80 21.25 35.65
C ALA A 15 59.01 20.96 37.15
N THR A 16 58.32 19.95 37.67
CA THR A 16 58.80 19.18 38.82
C THR A 16 58.63 17.70 38.52
N GLY A 17 59.73 16.97 38.62
CA GLY A 17 59.83 15.55 38.28
C GLY A 17 59.21 14.65 39.34
N GLY A 18 58.86 13.44 38.92
CA GLY A 18 58.33 12.39 39.78
C GLY A 18 58.14 11.08 39.02
N ASP A 19 59.21 10.29 39.02
CA ASP A 19 59.31 8.83 38.90
C ASP A 19 58.39 8.05 37.93
N ALA A 20 59.02 7.45 36.92
CA ALA A 20 58.48 6.36 36.13
C ALA A 20 58.53 5.06 36.96
N THR A 21 57.38 4.60 37.44
CA THR A 21 57.24 3.26 38.04
C THR A 21 56.17 2.43 37.31
N GLU A 22 56.67 1.38 36.66
CA GLU A 22 56.06 0.11 36.27
C GLU A 22 54.52 0.01 36.15
N ALA A 23 54.05 -0.13 34.90
CA ALA A 23 52.73 -0.66 34.61
C ALA A 23 52.62 -2.13 35.07
N LYS A 24 51.77 -2.39 36.06
CA LYS A 24 51.39 -3.75 36.47
C LYS A 24 50.58 -4.46 35.36
N PRO A 25 50.86 -5.73 35.04
CA PRO A 25 50.05 -6.50 34.11
C PRO A 25 48.66 -6.78 34.69
N TRP A 26 47.66 -6.75 33.80
CA TRP A 26 46.25 -7.00 34.11
C TRP A 26 46.07 -8.39 34.73
N SER A 27 45.77 -8.45 36.02
CA SER A 27 45.47 -9.70 36.72
C SER A 27 44.10 -10.23 36.29
N SER A 28 44.10 -11.36 35.60
CA SER A 28 42.94 -12.09 35.13
C SER A 28 42.26 -12.87 36.25
N GLU A 29 41.61 -12.19 37.19
CA GLU A 29 40.77 -12.86 38.19
C GLU A 29 39.69 -11.92 38.75
N SER A 30 38.62 -11.75 37.97
CA SER A 30 37.29 -11.54 38.52
C SER A 30 36.33 -12.46 37.77
N ARG A 31 35.92 -13.56 38.42
CA ARG A 31 34.78 -14.34 37.97
C ARG A 31 33.55 -13.47 38.16
N GLY A 32 33.22 -12.68 37.15
CA GLY A 32 31.93 -12.01 37.07
C GLY A 32 30.85 -13.09 37.06
N GLU A 33 29.99 -13.07 38.08
CA GLU A 33 28.74 -13.82 38.05
C GLU A 33 27.98 -13.47 36.76
N PRO A 34 27.29 -14.43 36.12
CA PRO A 34 26.49 -14.14 34.95
C PRO A 34 25.31 -13.24 35.36
N LEU A 35 25.48 -11.93 35.18
CA LEU A 35 24.39 -10.97 35.16
C LEU A 35 23.58 -11.17 33.86
N SER A 36 22.63 -12.10 33.88
CA SER A 36 21.48 -12.04 32.97
C SER A 36 20.35 -12.92 33.48
N ARG A 37 19.69 -12.48 34.57
CA ARG A 37 18.25 -12.73 34.65
C ARG A 37 17.62 -12.14 33.38
N PRO A 38 16.72 -12.83 32.67
CA PRO A 38 15.95 -12.18 31.62
C PRO A 38 15.28 -10.96 32.27
N VAL A 39 15.65 -9.78 31.81
CA VAL A 39 15.02 -8.54 32.26
C VAL A 39 13.58 -8.67 31.78
N ASN A 40 12.65 -8.80 32.74
CA ASN A 40 11.24 -8.77 32.41
C ASN A 40 10.89 -7.31 32.13
N ASP A 41 11.04 -6.93 30.86
CA ASP A 41 10.68 -5.61 30.34
C ASP A 41 9.17 -5.38 30.40
N GLY A 42 8.35 -6.32 30.90
CA GLY A 42 6.90 -6.11 31.06
C GLY A 42 6.53 -4.90 31.91
N ALA A 43 7.43 -4.41 32.78
CA ALA A 43 7.26 -3.14 33.49
C ALA A 43 7.66 -1.91 32.65
N LEU A 44 8.44 -2.10 31.59
CA LEU A 44 8.90 -1.08 30.64
C LEU A 44 8.01 -1.00 29.38
N LEU A 45 7.37 -2.10 28.99
CA LEU A 45 6.41 -2.15 27.88
C LEU A 45 5.07 -1.56 28.33
N ASP A 46 4.77 -0.37 27.81
CA ASP A 46 3.48 0.26 27.99
C ASP A 46 2.38 -0.45 27.17
N ALA A 47 1.13 -0.01 27.38
CA ALA A 47 -0.02 -0.58 26.66
C ALA A 47 0.13 -0.49 25.13
N TYR A 48 0.83 0.53 24.63
CA TYR A 48 1.11 0.71 23.21
C TYR A 48 2.08 -0.36 22.71
N SER A 49 3.19 -0.57 23.43
CA SER A 49 4.20 -1.57 23.11
C SER A 49 3.59 -2.98 23.09
N LEU A 50 2.77 -3.33 24.09
CA LEU A 50 2.06 -4.62 24.16
C LEU A 50 1.06 -4.80 23.00
N ALA A 51 0.36 -3.74 22.62
CA ALA A 51 -0.55 -3.78 21.47
C ALA A 51 0.20 -4.04 20.16
N VAL A 52 1.35 -3.39 19.96
CA VAL A 52 2.17 -3.58 18.76
C VAL A 52 2.80 -4.97 18.73
N THR A 53 3.49 -5.40 19.79
CA THR A 53 4.13 -6.72 19.83
C THR A 53 3.11 -7.85 19.69
N GLY A 54 1.97 -7.76 20.39
CA GLY A 54 0.92 -8.78 20.31
C GLY A 54 0.26 -8.85 18.93
N ALA A 55 0.11 -7.74 18.20
CA ALA A 55 -0.36 -7.78 16.81
C ALA A 55 0.68 -8.40 15.87
N VAL A 56 1.95 -8.07 16.04
CA VAL A 56 3.06 -8.62 15.24
C VAL A 56 3.20 -10.12 15.45
N GLU A 57 3.18 -10.61 16.70
CA GLU A 57 3.27 -12.04 17.01
C GLU A 57 2.19 -12.88 16.32
N ARG A 58 0.97 -12.33 16.21
CA ARG A 58 -0.16 -13.01 15.56
C ARG A 58 -0.08 -12.98 14.04
N VAL A 59 0.46 -11.92 13.44
CA VAL A 59 0.38 -11.67 12.00
C VAL A 59 1.67 -12.04 11.26
N SER A 60 2.83 -11.85 11.86
CA SER A 60 4.14 -12.13 11.24
C SER A 60 4.26 -13.55 10.64
N PRO A 61 3.72 -14.63 11.24
CA PRO A 61 3.74 -15.96 10.63
C PRO A 61 3.03 -16.04 9.27
N SER A 62 2.09 -15.13 8.99
CA SER A 62 1.35 -15.05 7.74
C SER A 62 2.02 -14.16 6.69
N VAL A 63 3.00 -13.34 7.08
CA VAL A 63 3.68 -12.40 6.17
C VAL A 63 4.79 -13.13 5.42
N ALA A 64 4.87 -12.89 4.12
CA ALA A 64 5.82 -13.55 3.24
C ALA A 64 6.58 -12.53 2.39
N HIS A 65 7.83 -12.85 2.10
CA HIS A 65 8.62 -12.12 1.11
C HIS A 65 8.28 -12.65 -0.29
N ILE A 66 8.04 -11.74 -1.23
CA ILE A 66 7.77 -12.06 -2.63
C ILE A 66 8.94 -11.57 -3.46
N GLU A 67 9.55 -12.49 -4.20
CA GLU A 67 10.63 -12.26 -5.11
C GLU A 67 10.15 -12.54 -6.53
N VAL A 68 10.41 -11.60 -7.44
CA VAL A 68 9.98 -11.71 -8.84
C VAL A 68 11.16 -11.60 -9.77
N HIS A 69 11.15 -12.46 -10.78
CA HIS A 69 12.14 -12.48 -11.86
C HIS A 69 11.49 -11.98 -13.14
N GLN A 70 11.90 -10.81 -13.60
CA GLN A 70 11.43 -10.22 -14.85
C GLN A 70 12.48 -10.42 -15.95
N LYS A 71 12.04 -10.58 -17.21
CA LYS A 71 12.94 -10.67 -18.36
C LYS A 71 13.52 -9.27 -18.66
N ALA A 72 14.82 -9.10 -18.50
CA ALA A 72 15.54 -7.84 -18.68
C ALA A 72 16.49 -7.86 -19.91
N GLY A 73 16.01 -8.42 -21.02
CA GLY A 73 16.76 -8.49 -22.27
C GLY A 73 17.87 -9.54 -22.26
N ARG A 74 18.93 -9.31 -23.05
CA ARG A 74 20.09 -10.22 -23.14
C ARG A 74 21.38 -9.49 -22.73
N THR A 75 22.30 -10.20 -22.09
CA THR A 75 23.65 -9.70 -21.80
C THR A 75 24.44 -9.52 -23.10
N ARG A 76 25.60 -8.84 -23.02
CA ARG A 76 26.55 -8.73 -24.16
C ARG A 76 27.04 -10.11 -24.66
N SER A 77 26.97 -11.15 -23.83
CA SER A 77 27.28 -12.54 -24.18
C SER A 77 26.08 -13.33 -24.73
N GLY A 78 24.90 -12.72 -24.85
CA GLY A 78 23.69 -13.35 -25.41
C GLY A 78 22.86 -14.15 -24.40
N GLU A 79 23.18 -14.14 -23.11
CA GLU A 79 22.40 -14.81 -22.08
C GLU A 79 21.17 -13.96 -21.66
N PRO A 80 20.02 -14.57 -21.32
CA PRO A 80 18.89 -13.84 -20.76
C PRO A 80 19.32 -13.14 -19.47
N ARG A 81 19.16 -11.81 -19.42
CA ARG A 81 19.36 -11.06 -18.18
C ARG A 81 18.02 -11.00 -17.47
N GLU A 82 17.97 -11.37 -16.20
CA GLU A 82 16.77 -11.20 -15.38
C GLU A 82 16.95 -9.98 -14.47
N ARG A 83 15.90 -9.17 -14.32
CA ARG A 83 15.83 -8.12 -13.29
C ARG A 83 15.07 -8.71 -12.12
N GLN A 84 15.70 -8.68 -10.95
CA GLN A 84 15.09 -9.09 -9.70
C GLN A 84 14.35 -7.90 -9.10
N GLY A 85 13.08 -8.11 -8.77
CA GLY A 85 12.26 -7.21 -7.97
C GLY A 85 11.69 -7.97 -6.79
N GLY A 86 11.00 -7.27 -5.89
CA GLY A 86 10.33 -7.92 -4.80
C GLY A 86 9.54 -6.98 -3.92
N GLY A 87 8.74 -7.59 -3.06
CA GLY A 87 7.89 -6.92 -2.10
C GLY A 87 7.48 -7.89 -1.00
N SER A 88 6.34 -7.60 -0.40
CA SER A 88 5.71 -8.45 0.60
C SER A 88 4.36 -8.95 0.12
N GLY A 89 3.87 -9.98 0.79
CA GLY A 89 2.49 -10.41 0.75
C GLY A 89 2.10 -10.98 2.09
N PHE A 90 0.84 -11.38 2.23
CA PHE A 90 0.40 -12.17 3.36
C PHE A 90 -0.55 -13.27 2.93
N VAL A 91 -0.38 -14.44 3.53
CA VAL A 91 -1.29 -15.57 3.38
C VAL A 91 -2.62 -15.20 4.02
N PHE A 92 -3.71 -15.34 3.29
CA PHE A 92 -5.07 -15.03 3.78
C PHE A 92 -6.01 -16.24 3.77
N THR A 93 -5.50 -17.41 3.38
CA THR A 93 -6.24 -18.68 3.38
C THR A 93 -5.32 -19.86 3.76
N PRO A 94 -5.84 -20.91 4.41
CA PRO A 94 -5.04 -22.09 4.77
C PRO A 94 -4.47 -22.87 3.56
N ASP A 95 -5.09 -22.74 2.37
CA ASP A 95 -4.62 -23.38 1.14
C ASP A 95 -3.51 -22.57 0.41
N GLY A 96 -2.98 -21.52 1.05
CA GLY A 96 -1.79 -20.82 0.60
C GLY A 96 -2.04 -19.75 -0.47
N LEU A 97 -3.25 -19.16 -0.52
CA LEU A 97 -3.45 -17.92 -1.26
C LEU A 97 -2.84 -16.74 -0.52
N ILE A 98 -2.14 -15.91 -1.28
CA ILE A 98 -1.43 -14.72 -0.79
C ILE A 98 -1.99 -13.48 -1.50
N LEU A 99 -2.29 -12.46 -0.71
CA LEU A 99 -2.58 -11.11 -1.18
C LEU A 99 -1.27 -10.29 -1.26
N THR A 100 -1.12 -9.53 -2.33
CA THR A 100 -0.01 -8.59 -2.54
C THR A 100 -0.46 -7.47 -3.48
N ASN A 101 0.46 -6.56 -3.83
CA ASN A 101 0.18 -5.56 -4.85
C ASN A 101 0.40 -6.09 -6.27
N SER A 102 -0.36 -5.56 -7.23
CA SER A 102 -0.16 -5.84 -8.65
C SER A 102 1.24 -5.42 -9.10
N HIS A 103 1.70 -4.22 -8.74
CA HIS A 103 3.03 -3.75 -9.15
C HIS A 103 4.21 -4.61 -8.64
N VAL A 104 4.00 -5.43 -7.60
CA VAL A 104 5.02 -6.36 -7.10
C VAL A 104 5.17 -7.56 -8.03
N VAL A 105 4.07 -8.06 -8.59
CA VAL A 105 4.03 -9.30 -9.39
C VAL A 105 3.83 -9.06 -10.89
N HIS A 106 3.63 -7.81 -11.30
CA HIS A 106 3.40 -7.42 -12.67
C HIS A 106 4.57 -7.87 -13.58
N ASP A 107 4.22 -8.45 -14.74
CA ASP A 107 5.14 -8.99 -15.74
C ASP A 107 6.18 -10.00 -15.20
N ALA A 108 5.94 -10.60 -14.03
CA ALA A 108 6.83 -11.59 -13.46
C ALA A 108 6.85 -12.86 -14.31
N ALA A 109 8.03 -13.29 -14.75
CA ALA A 109 8.22 -14.56 -15.45
C ALA A 109 8.25 -15.74 -14.47
N ARG A 110 8.74 -15.52 -13.25
CA ARG A 110 8.70 -16.46 -12.12
C ARG A 110 8.47 -15.69 -10.83
N ILE A 111 7.70 -16.29 -9.94
CA ILE A 111 7.44 -15.77 -8.59
C ILE A 111 7.93 -16.81 -7.59
N ALA A 112 8.79 -16.37 -6.67
CA ALA A 112 9.23 -17.15 -5.53
C ALA A 112 8.77 -16.45 -4.25
N VAL A 113 8.30 -17.25 -3.29
CA VAL A 113 7.81 -16.77 -2.00
C VAL A 113 8.66 -17.39 -0.90
N THR A 114 9.12 -16.58 0.04
CA THR A 114 9.76 -17.04 1.27
C THR A 114 8.82 -16.77 2.44
N LEU A 115 8.36 -17.83 3.10
CA LEU A 115 7.49 -17.76 4.27
C LEU A 115 8.27 -17.33 5.53
N ALA A 116 7.54 -16.95 6.58
CA ALA A 116 8.11 -16.51 7.85
C ALA A 116 9.00 -17.57 8.54
N ASP A 117 8.80 -18.86 8.23
CA ASP A 117 9.64 -19.97 8.72
C ASP A 117 10.88 -20.25 7.85
N GLY A 118 11.11 -19.43 6.82
CA GLY A 118 12.24 -19.56 5.89
C GLY A 118 12.01 -20.52 4.73
N ARG A 119 10.88 -21.23 4.65
CA ARG A 119 10.56 -22.07 3.49
C ARG A 119 10.41 -21.22 2.24
N ARG A 120 11.23 -21.49 1.21
CA ARG A 120 11.13 -20.88 -0.12
C ARG A 120 10.35 -21.78 -1.07
N MET A 121 9.42 -21.20 -1.81
CA MET A 121 8.44 -21.93 -2.61
C MET A 121 8.10 -21.19 -3.91
N PRO A 122 7.89 -21.89 -5.03
CA PRO A 122 7.33 -21.25 -6.22
C PRO A 122 5.87 -20.86 -5.99
N ALA A 123 5.41 -19.83 -6.69
CA ALA A 123 4.02 -19.39 -6.68
C ALA A 123 3.53 -19.06 -8.10
N THR A 124 2.23 -19.29 -8.31
CA THR A 124 1.53 -18.91 -9.55
C THR A 124 0.70 -17.66 -9.33
N LEU A 125 0.63 -16.80 -10.36
CA LEU A 125 -0.34 -15.72 -10.39
C LEU A 125 -1.73 -16.29 -10.67
N ILE A 126 -2.68 -16.05 -9.76
CA ILE A 126 -4.09 -16.37 -9.99
C ILE A 126 -4.76 -15.27 -10.82
N GLY A 127 -4.43 -14.02 -10.48
CA GLY A 127 -4.90 -12.84 -11.20
C GLY A 127 -4.38 -11.57 -10.54
N GLU A 128 -4.39 -10.49 -11.31
CA GLU A 128 -4.09 -9.15 -10.81
C GLU A 128 -5.08 -8.12 -11.33
N ASP A 129 -5.16 -7.02 -10.60
CA ASP A 129 -5.96 -5.85 -10.94
C ASP A 129 -5.10 -4.59 -10.81
N PRO A 130 -4.45 -4.15 -11.90
CA PRO A 130 -3.60 -2.95 -11.89
C PRO A 130 -4.34 -1.66 -11.50
N ALA A 131 -5.67 -1.62 -11.66
CA ALA A 131 -6.46 -0.45 -11.32
C ALA A 131 -6.57 -0.23 -9.81
N SER A 132 -6.69 -1.31 -9.03
CA SER A 132 -6.66 -1.26 -7.56
C SER A 132 -5.28 -1.52 -6.96
N ASP A 133 -4.30 -1.84 -7.81
CA ASP A 133 -2.95 -2.26 -7.41
C ASP A 133 -2.96 -3.50 -6.50
N LEU A 134 -3.82 -4.47 -6.78
CA LEU A 134 -3.94 -5.71 -6.00
C LEU A 134 -3.70 -6.94 -6.88
N ALA A 135 -3.11 -7.97 -6.29
CA ALA A 135 -2.95 -9.27 -6.93
C ALA A 135 -3.15 -10.41 -5.93
N VAL A 136 -3.56 -11.56 -6.47
CA VAL A 136 -3.64 -12.82 -5.74
C VAL A 136 -2.69 -13.81 -6.39
N ILE A 137 -1.79 -14.37 -5.58
CA ILE A 137 -0.90 -15.46 -5.98
C ILE A 137 -1.19 -16.70 -5.13
N ARG A 138 -0.83 -17.87 -5.63
CA ARG A 138 -1.00 -19.16 -4.95
C ARG A 138 0.34 -19.86 -4.82
N LEU A 139 0.68 -20.30 -3.63
CA LEU A 139 1.82 -21.17 -3.38
C LEU A 139 1.64 -22.50 -4.14
N GLU A 140 2.64 -22.93 -4.90
CA GLU A 140 2.61 -24.20 -5.62
C GLU A 140 3.02 -25.36 -4.70
N ARG A 141 2.09 -26.13 -4.13
CA ARG A 141 2.36 -27.49 -3.59
C ARG A 141 1.10 -28.39 -3.54
N PRO A 142 1.26 -29.72 -3.70
CA PRO A 142 0.16 -30.70 -3.64
C PRO A 142 -0.30 -31.09 -2.22
N GLN A 143 0.48 -30.85 -1.17
CA GLN A 143 0.12 -31.05 0.24
C GLN A 143 1.10 -30.25 1.11
N PHE A 144 0.61 -29.39 1.99
CA PHE A 144 1.46 -28.77 3.00
C PHE A 144 1.78 -29.83 4.05
N ASP A 145 3.06 -30.22 4.19
CA ASP A 145 3.48 -30.96 5.37
C ASP A 145 3.21 -30.08 6.60
N GLU A 146 2.57 -30.65 7.62
CA GLU A 146 2.24 -29.92 8.85
C GLU A 146 3.51 -29.33 9.50
N PRO A 147 3.51 -28.04 9.89
CA PRO A 147 2.41 -27.10 9.82
C PRO A 147 2.27 -26.41 8.44
N GLY A 148 1.01 -26.30 7.98
CA GLY A 148 0.62 -25.49 6.83
C GLY A 148 0.86 -23.99 7.02
N PRO A 149 0.60 -23.17 5.98
CA PRO A 149 0.79 -21.73 6.06
C PRO A 149 -0.25 -21.10 7.01
N VAL A 150 0.19 -20.14 7.82
CA VAL A 150 -0.70 -19.45 8.77
C VAL A 150 -1.46 -18.36 8.02
N ALA A 151 -2.79 -18.40 8.04
CA ALA A 151 -3.63 -17.37 7.41
C ALA A 151 -3.86 -16.18 8.34
N ALA A 152 -3.64 -14.97 7.83
CA ALA A 152 -3.94 -13.74 8.54
C ALA A 152 -5.46 -13.53 8.63
N GLU A 153 -5.95 -13.09 9.78
CA GLU A 153 -7.35 -12.77 9.96
C GLU A 153 -7.68 -11.42 9.30
N LEU A 154 -8.67 -11.40 8.41
CA LEU A 154 -9.03 -10.19 7.66
C LEU A 154 -10.12 -9.40 8.38
N GLY A 155 -9.80 -8.18 8.82
CA GLY A 155 -10.70 -7.28 9.53
C GLY A 155 -11.72 -6.57 8.64
N ASP A 156 -12.17 -5.39 9.08
CA ASP A 156 -13.21 -4.61 8.42
C ASP A 156 -12.80 -3.14 8.32
N SER A 157 -12.42 -2.69 7.12
CA SER A 157 -11.95 -1.32 6.90
C SER A 157 -13.05 -0.25 7.10
N GLN A 158 -14.33 -0.63 7.12
CA GLN A 158 -15.43 0.32 7.34
C GLN A 158 -15.63 0.68 8.82
N LYS A 159 -15.06 -0.10 9.74
CA LYS A 159 -15.13 0.17 11.20
C LYS A 159 -13.98 1.03 11.71
N LEU A 160 -13.05 1.40 10.83
CA LEU A 160 -11.86 2.16 11.17
C LEU A 160 -12.23 3.57 11.64
N ARG A 161 -11.43 4.08 12.58
CA ARG A 161 -11.50 5.46 13.05
C ARG A 161 -10.16 6.15 12.89
N VAL A 162 -10.19 7.41 12.47
CA VAL A 162 -8.99 8.26 12.47
C VAL A 162 -8.43 8.33 13.90
N GLY A 163 -7.11 8.20 14.02
CA GLY A 163 -6.37 8.18 15.30
C GLY A 163 -6.21 6.79 15.93
N GLN A 164 -6.85 5.74 15.40
CA GLN A 164 -6.60 4.38 15.88
C GLN A 164 -5.21 3.89 15.44
N ILE A 165 -4.62 2.99 16.22
CA ILE A 165 -3.31 2.38 15.91
C ILE A 165 -3.39 1.62 14.57
N ALA A 166 -2.36 1.81 13.74
CA ALA A 166 -2.14 1.08 12.51
C ALA A 166 -0.69 0.58 12.47
N ILE A 167 -0.50 -0.71 12.22
CA ILE A 167 0.80 -1.38 12.25
C ILE A 167 1.06 -1.97 10.87
N ALA A 168 2.09 -1.48 10.20
CA ALA A 168 2.51 -2.01 8.91
C ALA A 168 3.58 -3.09 9.13
N ILE A 169 3.35 -4.25 8.52
CA ILE A 169 4.29 -5.37 8.56
C ILE A 169 4.71 -5.70 7.13
N GLY A 170 6.00 -5.85 6.91
CA GLY A 170 6.57 -6.33 5.66
C GLY A 170 7.69 -7.32 5.92
N ALA A 171 8.21 -7.94 4.87
CA ALA A 171 9.35 -8.85 4.89
C ALA A 171 10.39 -8.40 3.85
N PRO A 172 11.06 -7.25 4.03
CA PRO A 172 12.14 -6.85 3.15
C PRO A 172 13.28 -7.87 3.23
N TYR A 173 13.76 -8.32 2.08
CA TYR A 173 14.91 -9.23 1.93
C TYR A 173 14.76 -10.65 2.55
N GLY A 174 13.57 -11.03 3.02
CA GLY A 174 13.24 -12.43 3.34
C GLY A 174 13.85 -13.03 4.62
N PHE A 175 14.53 -12.25 5.47
CA PHE A 175 15.18 -12.77 6.69
C PHE A 175 14.48 -12.38 8.00
N GLN A 176 13.78 -11.23 8.08
CA GLN A 176 12.98 -10.82 9.25
C GLN A 176 11.86 -9.86 8.83
N SER A 177 10.70 -9.92 9.49
CA SER A 177 9.64 -8.94 9.29
C SER A 177 10.09 -7.55 9.74
N THR A 178 9.89 -6.53 8.92
CA THR A 178 10.00 -5.14 9.33
C THR A 178 8.64 -4.65 9.81
N VAL A 179 8.63 -4.03 10.99
CA VAL A 179 7.43 -3.50 11.62
C VAL A 179 7.58 -2.00 11.76
N THR A 180 6.56 -1.27 11.34
CA THR A 180 6.39 0.15 11.65
C THR A 180 4.99 0.37 12.19
N ALA A 181 4.85 1.31 13.12
CA ALA A 181 3.57 1.60 13.74
C ALA A 181 3.31 3.11 13.72
N GLY A 182 2.04 3.44 13.59
CA GLY A 182 1.51 4.79 13.56
C GLY A 182 0.01 4.75 13.81
N VAL A 183 -0.73 5.66 13.19
CA VAL A 183 -2.18 5.74 13.29
C VAL A 183 -2.83 5.79 11.91
N VAL A 184 -4.13 5.51 11.87
CA VAL A 184 -4.96 5.90 10.72
C VAL A 184 -5.09 7.43 10.72
N SER A 185 -4.46 8.09 9.75
CA SER A 185 -4.45 9.54 9.62
C SER A 185 -5.69 10.06 8.89
N ALA A 186 -6.24 9.31 7.94
CA ALA A 186 -7.45 9.65 7.20
C ALA A 186 -8.08 8.40 6.54
N LEU A 187 -9.37 8.49 6.24
CA LEU A 187 -10.17 7.43 5.58
C LEU A 187 -10.93 8.03 4.38
N GLY A 188 -11.37 7.18 3.45
CA GLY A 188 -12.21 7.59 2.32
C GLY A 188 -11.51 8.53 1.33
N ARG A 189 -10.18 8.45 1.23
CA ARG A 189 -9.42 9.18 0.20
C ARG A 189 -9.27 8.30 -1.04
N SER A 190 -9.00 8.93 -2.18
CA SER A 190 -8.57 8.26 -3.39
C SER A 190 -7.08 8.53 -3.64
N LEU A 191 -6.32 7.49 -4.01
CA LEU A 191 -4.91 7.57 -4.37
C LEU A 191 -4.72 7.26 -5.85
N ARG A 192 -3.88 8.01 -6.56
CA ARG A 192 -3.52 7.63 -7.92
C ARG A 192 -2.57 6.41 -7.90
N SER A 193 -3.05 5.28 -8.40
CA SER A 193 -2.29 4.06 -8.75
C SER A 193 -1.10 4.37 -9.66
N TYR A 194 -0.12 3.47 -9.68
CA TYR A 194 0.95 3.44 -10.69
C TYR A 194 0.43 3.40 -12.14
N SER A 195 -0.75 2.85 -12.38
CA SER A 195 -1.41 2.89 -13.69
C SER A 195 -1.99 4.26 -14.07
N GLY A 196 -1.90 5.25 -13.17
CA GLY A 196 -2.49 6.58 -13.34
C GLY A 196 -3.98 6.67 -12.97
N ARG A 197 -4.62 5.56 -12.60
CA ARG A 197 -6.03 5.51 -12.14
C ARG A 197 -6.17 5.81 -10.65
N LEU A 198 -7.33 6.28 -10.21
CA LEU A 198 -7.61 6.44 -8.78
C LEU A 198 -7.98 5.08 -8.15
N ILE A 199 -7.40 4.81 -6.99
CA ILE A 199 -7.70 3.73 -6.06
C ILE A 199 -8.53 4.38 -4.96
N ASP A 200 -9.79 4.01 -4.86
CA ASP A 200 -10.70 4.56 -3.87
C ASP A 200 -10.60 3.80 -2.53
N ASP A 201 -11.10 4.44 -1.47
CA ASP A 201 -11.13 3.90 -0.10
C ASP A 201 -9.75 3.46 0.41
N VAL A 202 -8.72 4.29 0.13
CA VAL A 202 -7.40 4.10 0.73
C VAL A 202 -7.39 4.58 2.18
N ILE A 203 -6.68 3.82 3.00
CA ILE A 203 -6.35 4.16 4.38
C ILE A 203 -5.07 4.98 4.33
N GLN A 204 -5.12 6.22 4.81
CA GLN A 204 -3.90 6.98 5.04
C GLN A 204 -3.36 6.67 6.43
N THR A 205 -2.04 6.48 6.52
CA THR A 205 -1.32 6.29 7.79
C THR A 205 0.00 7.05 7.80
N ASP A 206 0.47 7.37 9.00
CA ASP A 206 1.82 7.87 9.24
C ASP A 206 2.80 6.75 9.63
N ALA A 207 2.33 5.50 9.74
CA ALA A 207 3.19 4.34 9.84
C ALA A 207 4.12 4.29 8.62
N ALA A 208 5.44 4.28 8.86
CA ALA A 208 6.42 4.40 7.79
C ALA A 208 6.37 3.20 6.84
N LEU A 209 6.09 3.45 5.55
CA LEU A 209 6.16 2.45 4.49
C LEU A 209 7.44 2.65 3.68
N ASN A 210 8.37 1.70 3.81
CA ASN A 210 9.64 1.65 3.09
C ASN A 210 9.59 0.59 1.97
N PRO A 211 10.48 0.66 0.98
CA PRO A 211 10.65 -0.41 0.00
C PRO A 211 10.77 -1.77 0.68
N GLY A 212 9.94 -2.72 0.22
CA GLY A 212 9.82 -4.05 0.82
C GLY A 212 8.58 -4.24 1.69
N ASN A 213 7.92 -3.18 2.18
CA ASN A 213 6.62 -3.30 2.86
C ASN A 213 5.43 -3.37 1.89
N SER A 214 5.59 -2.91 0.64
CA SER A 214 4.54 -2.95 -0.38
C SER A 214 4.03 -4.37 -0.59
N GLY A 215 2.71 -4.53 -0.53
CA GLY A 215 1.97 -5.78 -0.59
C GLY A 215 1.79 -6.47 0.76
N GLY A 216 2.53 -6.06 1.79
CA GLY A 216 2.37 -6.54 3.16
C GLY A 216 1.10 -5.99 3.84
N PRO A 217 0.70 -6.57 4.99
CA PRO A 217 -0.52 -6.15 5.67
C PRO A 217 -0.31 -4.86 6.48
N LEU A 218 -1.36 -4.03 6.49
CA LEU A 218 -1.60 -3.03 7.53
C LEU A 218 -2.60 -3.64 8.51
N VAL A 219 -2.29 -3.66 9.82
CA VAL A 219 -3.10 -4.32 10.85
C VAL A 219 -3.51 -3.38 11.98
N ASP A 220 -4.62 -3.70 12.64
CA ASP A 220 -5.03 -3.05 13.88
C ASP A 220 -4.30 -3.63 15.11
N SER A 221 -4.52 -3.05 16.29
CA SER A 221 -3.95 -3.56 17.56
C SER A 221 -4.42 -4.97 17.93
N ALA A 222 -5.52 -5.42 17.33
CA ALA A 222 -6.05 -6.76 17.47
C ALA A 222 -5.52 -7.71 16.37
N GLY A 223 -4.51 -7.33 15.59
CA GLY A 223 -3.89 -8.21 14.60
C GLY A 223 -4.80 -8.56 13.41
N HIS A 224 -5.93 -7.86 13.23
CA HIS A 224 -6.74 -8.03 12.02
C HIS A 224 -6.16 -7.18 10.90
N VAL A 225 -6.07 -7.74 9.70
CA VAL A 225 -5.65 -6.98 8.52
C VAL A 225 -6.73 -5.98 8.16
N ILE A 226 -6.36 -4.70 8.18
CA ILE A 226 -7.23 -3.56 7.84
C ILE A 226 -6.92 -2.99 6.46
N GLY A 227 -5.74 -3.29 5.88
CA GLY A 227 -5.42 -2.91 4.51
C GLY A 227 -4.16 -3.60 3.95
N VAL A 228 -3.86 -3.31 2.68
CA VAL A 228 -2.66 -3.78 1.97
C VAL A 228 -1.76 -2.58 1.70
N ASN A 229 -0.56 -2.56 2.29
CA ASN A 229 0.41 -1.47 2.14
C ASN A 229 0.74 -1.30 0.64
N THR A 230 0.58 -0.10 0.07
CA THR A 230 0.82 0.12 -1.38
C THR A 230 1.93 1.13 -1.63
N ALA A 231 1.74 2.38 -1.20
CA ALA A 231 2.52 3.51 -1.70
C ALA A 231 2.83 4.55 -0.61
N THR A 232 3.96 5.22 -0.81
CA THR A 232 4.37 6.41 -0.08
C THR A 232 4.49 7.57 -1.07
N ILE A 233 3.98 8.76 -0.73
CA ILE A 233 4.23 9.95 -1.54
C ILE A 233 5.65 10.43 -1.23
N LEU A 234 6.61 10.13 -2.11
CA LEU A 234 8.05 10.44 -1.97
C LEU A 234 8.39 11.88 -1.54
N PRO A 235 7.67 12.94 -1.95
CA PRO A 235 7.93 14.29 -1.45
C PRO A 235 7.27 14.64 -0.10
N ALA A 236 6.42 13.78 0.49
CA ALA A 236 5.70 14.05 1.73
C ALA A 236 6.03 13.01 2.83
N GLN A 237 6.76 13.42 3.86
CA GLN A 237 7.01 12.57 5.03
C GLN A 237 5.72 12.31 5.81
N GLY A 238 5.53 11.07 6.28
CA GLY A 238 4.37 10.70 7.12
C GLY A 238 3.03 10.58 6.37
N ILE A 239 3.05 10.54 5.03
CA ILE A 239 1.85 10.30 4.22
C ILE A 239 2.02 8.99 3.44
N CYS A 240 1.56 7.91 4.08
CA CYS A 240 1.57 6.56 3.50
C CYS A 240 0.14 6.09 3.25
N PHE A 241 -0.03 5.17 2.31
CA PHE A 241 -1.33 4.64 1.93
C PHE A 241 -1.37 3.12 1.89
N ALA A 242 -2.49 2.58 2.33
CA ALA A 242 -2.86 1.18 2.18
C ALA A 242 -4.23 1.06 1.50
N ILE A 243 -4.41 0.04 0.67
CA ILE A 243 -5.71 -0.28 0.07
C ILE A 243 -6.58 -0.92 1.15
N GLY A 244 -7.79 -0.41 1.40
CA GLY A 244 -8.68 -0.94 2.45
C GLY A 244 -8.99 -2.42 2.29
N ILE A 245 -9.03 -3.18 3.40
CA ILE A 245 -9.20 -4.64 3.34
C ILE A 245 -10.52 -5.07 2.70
N ASN A 246 -11.59 -4.28 2.82
CA ASN A 246 -12.86 -4.64 2.18
C ASN A 246 -12.78 -4.55 0.64
N THR A 247 -12.04 -3.57 0.12
CA THR A 247 -11.69 -3.49 -1.31
C THR A 247 -10.84 -4.69 -1.72
N ALA A 248 -9.84 -5.06 -0.91
CA ALA A 248 -9.02 -6.23 -1.18
C ALA A 248 -9.82 -7.55 -1.19
N LYS A 249 -10.77 -7.72 -0.26
CA LYS A 249 -11.70 -8.87 -0.24
C LYS A 249 -12.54 -8.94 -1.51
N PHE A 250 -13.13 -7.82 -1.93
CA PHE A 250 -13.90 -7.75 -3.16
C PHE A 250 -13.05 -8.11 -4.38
N VAL A 251 -11.86 -7.52 -4.50
CA VAL A 251 -10.94 -7.78 -5.61
C VAL A 251 -10.47 -9.24 -5.62
N ALA A 252 -10.03 -9.78 -4.48
CA ALA A 252 -9.62 -11.17 -4.35
C ALA A 252 -10.73 -12.13 -4.79
N SER A 253 -11.97 -11.89 -4.36
CA SER A 253 -13.12 -12.73 -4.76
C SER A 253 -13.34 -12.76 -6.27
N ARG A 254 -13.13 -11.62 -6.96
CA ARG A 254 -13.25 -11.52 -8.41
C ARG A 254 -12.08 -12.16 -9.14
N LEU A 255 -10.86 -11.94 -8.67
CA LEU A 255 -9.67 -12.57 -9.25
C LEU A 255 -9.71 -14.10 -9.12
N LEU A 256 -10.16 -14.62 -7.97
CA LEU A 256 -10.32 -16.06 -7.76
C LEU A 256 -11.37 -16.70 -8.68
N ARG A 257 -12.44 -15.96 -9.00
CA ARG A 257 -13.55 -16.46 -9.82
C ARG A 257 -13.28 -16.34 -11.32
N ASP A 258 -12.81 -15.16 -11.73
CA ASP A 258 -12.80 -14.73 -13.13
C ASP A 258 -11.36 -14.56 -13.68
N GLY A 259 -10.32 -14.68 -12.85
CA GLY A 259 -8.91 -14.49 -13.18
C GLY A 259 -8.49 -13.03 -13.46
N ARG A 260 -9.47 -12.14 -13.67
CA ARG A 260 -9.30 -10.71 -13.94
C ARG A 260 -10.54 -9.93 -13.54
N ILE A 261 -10.38 -8.64 -13.28
CA ILE A 261 -11.52 -7.73 -13.05
C ILE A 261 -11.78 -6.93 -14.32
N ARG A 262 -12.99 -7.05 -14.87
CA ARG A 262 -13.44 -6.20 -15.97
C ARG A 262 -14.18 -5.00 -15.40
N ARG A 263 -13.73 -3.79 -15.72
CA ARG A 263 -14.41 -2.54 -15.35
C ARG A 263 -14.83 -1.80 -16.60
N SER A 264 -15.97 -1.13 -16.52
CA SER A 264 -16.31 -0.15 -17.55
C SER A 264 -15.60 1.17 -17.23
N PHE A 265 -15.19 1.88 -18.28
CA PHE A 265 -14.41 3.09 -18.19
C PHE A 265 -14.91 4.13 -19.19
N VAL A 266 -14.83 5.40 -18.79
CA VAL A 266 -15.23 6.53 -19.64
C VAL A 266 -14.09 7.50 -19.97
N GLY A 267 -12.94 7.44 -19.29
CA GLY A 267 -11.77 8.30 -19.56
C GLY A 267 -11.87 9.71 -19.03
N ILE A 268 -12.12 9.81 -17.73
CA ILE A 268 -12.02 11.06 -16.99
C ILE A 268 -11.11 10.89 -15.78
N SER A 269 -10.50 11.99 -15.37
CA SER A 269 -10.09 12.17 -13.98
C SER A 269 -10.96 13.22 -13.33
N GLY A 270 -11.22 13.08 -12.04
CA GLY A 270 -12.07 14.01 -11.33
C GLY A 270 -11.84 14.02 -9.83
N GLN A 271 -12.56 14.92 -9.17
CA GLN A 271 -12.63 14.99 -7.71
C GLN A 271 -14.06 15.26 -7.27
N THR A 272 -14.40 14.85 -6.05
CA THR A 272 -15.70 15.19 -5.44
C THR A 272 -15.71 16.66 -5.02
N VAL A 273 -16.74 17.41 -5.41
CA VAL A 273 -16.91 18.83 -5.07
C VAL A 273 -18.30 19.12 -4.52
N PRO A 274 -18.44 20.10 -3.60
CA PRO A 274 -19.75 20.60 -3.20
C PRO A 274 -20.43 21.34 -4.36
N LEU A 275 -21.75 21.17 -4.48
CA LEU A 275 -22.59 21.89 -5.42
C LEU A 275 -23.14 23.16 -4.79
N HIS A 276 -23.29 24.21 -5.60
CA HIS A 276 -23.86 25.46 -5.11
C HIS A 276 -25.35 25.27 -4.74
N ARG A 277 -25.75 25.67 -3.52
CA ARG A 277 -27.12 25.46 -2.98
C ARG A 277 -28.25 25.95 -3.87
N ARG A 278 -28.04 26.99 -4.68
CA ARG A 278 -29.05 27.47 -5.64
C ARG A 278 -29.28 26.47 -6.79
N ILE A 279 -28.22 25.82 -7.27
CA ILE A 279 -28.30 24.83 -8.36
C ILE A 279 -28.98 23.55 -7.86
N VAL A 280 -28.59 23.08 -6.66
CA VAL A 280 -29.19 21.92 -6.01
C VAL A 280 -30.70 22.10 -5.89
N ARG A 281 -31.16 23.26 -5.39
CA ARG A 281 -32.59 23.55 -5.26
C ARG A 281 -33.31 23.78 -6.58
N PHE A 282 -32.67 24.43 -7.55
CA PHE A 282 -33.30 24.72 -8.85
C PHE A 282 -33.58 23.45 -9.65
N TYR A 283 -32.65 22.48 -9.63
CA TYR A 283 -32.79 21.21 -10.35
C TYR A 283 -33.29 20.04 -9.48
N ASP A 284 -33.66 20.30 -8.22
CA ASP A 284 -34.07 19.31 -7.22
C ASP A 284 -33.10 18.12 -7.13
N LEU A 285 -31.81 18.42 -6.99
CA LEU A 285 -30.78 17.39 -6.95
C LEU A 285 -30.81 16.65 -5.60
N PRO A 286 -30.79 15.31 -5.59
CA PRO A 286 -30.86 14.51 -4.37
C PRO A 286 -29.56 14.50 -3.55
N LYS A 287 -28.48 15.07 -4.09
CA LYS A 287 -27.15 15.16 -3.47
C LYS A 287 -26.65 16.60 -3.52
N GLU A 288 -25.93 17.00 -2.48
CA GLU A 288 -25.32 18.34 -2.38
C GLU A 288 -23.89 18.38 -2.92
N THR A 289 -23.40 17.26 -3.48
CA THR A 289 -22.06 17.08 -4.02
C THR A 289 -22.15 16.37 -5.37
N GLY A 290 -21.08 16.46 -6.18
CA GLY A 290 -20.96 15.78 -7.46
C GLY A 290 -19.50 15.52 -7.85
N ALA A 291 -19.28 14.84 -8.98
CA ALA A 291 -17.95 14.54 -9.50
C ALA A 291 -17.51 15.61 -10.52
N LEU A 292 -16.59 16.49 -10.12
CA LEU A 292 -15.97 17.47 -11.03
C LEU A 292 -14.99 16.77 -11.96
N VAL A 293 -15.12 16.99 -13.26
CA VAL A 293 -14.20 16.53 -14.29
C VAL A 293 -12.98 17.46 -14.31
N GLN A 294 -11.83 16.94 -13.91
CA GLN A 294 -10.54 17.65 -13.94
C GLN A 294 -9.80 17.47 -15.26
N SER A 295 -9.94 16.31 -15.89
CA SER A 295 -9.42 16.09 -17.23
C SER A 295 -10.22 15.01 -17.96
N VAL A 296 -10.19 15.07 -19.28
CA VAL A 296 -10.81 14.07 -20.16
C VAL A 296 -9.71 13.51 -21.05
N GLU A 297 -9.52 12.20 -21.03
CA GLU A 297 -8.52 11.53 -21.83
C GLU A 297 -8.85 11.65 -23.32
N ASP A 298 -7.82 11.82 -24.15
CA ASP A 298 -7.99 11.84 -25.60
C ASP A 298 -8.40 10.45 -26.11
N ASN A 299 -9.24 10.42 -27.16
CA ASN A 299 -9.84 9.20 -27.70
C ASN A 299 -10.73 8.39 -26.72
N SER A 300 -11.10 8.95 -25.56
CA SER A 300 -11.96 8.27 -24.59
C SER A 300 -13.46 8.32 -24.93
N PRO A 301 -14.28 7.43 -24.34
CA PRO A 301 -15.74 7.52 -24.40
C PRO A 301 -16.30 8.88 -23.96
N ALA A 302 -15.77 9.47 -22.89
CA ALA A 302 -16.19 10.77 -22.38
C ALA A 302 -15.90 11.90 -23.37
N LYS A 303 -14.72 11.87 -24.02
CA LYS A 303 -14.38 12.83 -25.07
C LYS A 303 -15.35 12.74 -26.25
N ARG A 304 -15.65 11.52 -26.71
CA ARG A 304 -16.62 11.28 -27.80
C ARG A 304 -18.05 11.69 -27.42
N ALA A 305 -18.41 11.55 -26.15
CA ALA A 305 -19.70 12.00 -25.61
C ALA A 305 -19.80 13.53 -25.45
N GLY A 306 -18.71 14.27 -25.66
CA GLY A 306 -18.67 15.74 -25.55
C GLY A 306 -18.54 16.26 -24.12
N LEU A 307 -18.09 15.41 -23.18
CA LEU A 307 -17.76 15.82 -21.82
C LEU A 307 -16.51 16.71 -21.83
N ARG A 308 -16.48 17.70 -20.93
CA ARG A 308 -15.41 18.70 -20.86
C ARG A 308 -14.87 18.83 -19.44
N GLU A 309 -13.63 19.28 -19.35
CA GLU A 309 -13.06 19.77 -18.09
C GLU A 309 -13.94 20.90 -17.53
N GLY A 310 -14.19 20.85 -16.22
CA GLY A 310 -15.11 21.76 -15.52
C GLY A 310 -16.57 21.30 -15.45
N ASP A 311 -16.96 20.26 -16.21
CA ASP A 311 -18.28 19.65 -16.04
C ASP A 311 -18.38 18.96 -14.67
N VAL A 312 -19.54 19.02 -14.01
CA VAL A 312 -19.80 18.28 -12.76
C VAL A 312 -20.85 17.21 -13.00
N ILE A 313 -20.47 15.95 -12.89
CA ILE A 313 -21.37 14.80 -13.05
C ILE A 313 -22.21 14.64 -11.79
N VAL A 314 -23.53 14.53 -11.97
CA VAL A 314 -24.50 14.46 -10.86
C VAL A 314 -25.41 13.23 -10.93
N ALA A 315 -25.48 12.54 -12.08
CA ALA A 315 -26.14 11.25 -12.18
C ALA A 315 -25.64 10.41 -13.36
N LEU A 316 -25.78 9.09 -13.26
CA LEU A 316 -25.53 8.13 -14.32
C LEU A 316 -26.69 7.13 -14.39
N GLU A 317 -27.39 7.05 -15.52
CA GLU A 317 -28.62 6.24 -15.67
C GLU A 317 -29.69 6.58 -14.61
N GLY A 318 -29.85 7.87 -14.32
CA GLY A 318 -30.76 8.35 -13.28
C GLY A 318 -30.32 8.05 -11.84
N GLN A 319 -29.28 7.25 -11.63
CA GLN A 319 -28.71 7.01 -10.30
C GLN A 319 -27.88 8.24 -9.87
N PRO A 320 -28.15 8.82 -8.69
CA PRO A 320 -27.40 9.96 -8.19
C PRO A 320 -25.92 9.66 -8.03
N VAL A 321 -25.08 10.62 -8.41
CA VAL A 321 -23.62 10.58 -8.24
C VAL A 321 -23.23 11.69 -7.28
N ALA A 322 -22.87 11.35 -6.05
CA ALA A 322 -22.42 12.32 -5.05
C ALA A 322 -20.93 12.69 -5.22
N GLY A 323 -20.18 11.92 -6.00
CA GLY A 323 -18.73 12.05 -6.12
C GLY A 323 -18.14 11.07 -7.13
N VAL A 324 -16.82 11.13 -7.31
CA VAL A 324 -16.11 10.28 -8.28
C VAL A 324 -16.26 8.79 -7.95
N ASP A 325 -16.27 8.45 -6.66
CA ASP A 325 -16.43 7.07 -6.17
C ASP A 325 -17.78 6.47 -6.58
N ASP A 326 -18.85 7.26 -6.47
CA ASP A 326 -20.19 6.83 -6.90
C ASP A 326 -20.22 6.56 -8.40
N LEU A 327 -19.53 7.39 -9.18
CA LEU A 327 -19.43 7.19 -10.62
C LEU A 327 -18.68 5.89 -10.94
N HIS A 328 -17.55 5.62 -10.30
CA HIS A 328 -16.80 4.37 -10.48
C HIS A 328 -17.59 3.14 -10.08
N ARG A 329 -18.26 3.18 -8.92
CA ARG A 329 -19.14 2.09 -8.44
C ARG A 329 -20.27 1.80 -9.42
N LEU A 330 -20.82 2.85 -10.04
CA LEU A 330 -21.88 2.73 -11.04
C LEU A 330 -21.34 2.22 -12.38
N LEU A 331 -20.09 2.51 -12.75
CA LEU A 331 -19.41 2.03 -13.96
C LEU A 331 -18.95 0.55 -13.87
N THR A 332 -19.89 -0.34 -13.59
CA THR A 332 -19.69 -1.81 -13.54
C THR A 332 -19.44 -2.44 -14.92
N GLU A 333 -18.93 -3.68 -14.96
CA GLU A 333 -18.74 -4.49 -16.18
C GLU A 333 -19.96 -4.52 -17.10
N VAL A 334 -21.16 -4.58 -16.53
CA VAL A 334 -22.44 -4.66 -17.27
C VAL A 334 -22.64 -3.47 -18.21
N ARG A 335 -21.93 -2.36 -17.99
CA ARG A 335 -22.05 -1.14 -18.80
C ARG A 335 -21.06 -1.05 -19.95
N VAL A 336 -20.13 -2.00 -20.06
CA VAL A 336 -19.21 -2.06 -21.21
C VAL A 336 -20.02 -2.23 -22.51
N GLY A 337 -19.86 -1.30 -23.44
CA GLY A 337 -20.54 -1.29 -24.73
C GLY A 337 -22.02 -0.87 -24.67
N VAL A 338 -22.55 -0.56 -23.49
CA VAL A 338 -23.95 -0.15 -23.30
C VAL A 338 -24.05 1.36 -23.23
N SER A 339 -24.88 1.97 -24.08
CA SER A 339 -25.10 3.41 -24.03
C SER A 339 -25.77 3.80 -22.70
N CYS A 340 -25.12 4.70 -21.97
CA CYS A 340 -25.57 5.25 -20.70
C CYS A 340 -25.79 6.77 -20.82
N SER A 341 -26.78 7.27 -20.11
CA SER A 341 -27.11 8.68 -19.91
C SER A 341 -26.33 9.22 -18.72
N LEU A 342 -25.46 10.19 -19.00
CA LEU A 342 -24.66 10.91 -18.01
C LEU A 342 -25.25 12.30 -17.84
N THR A 343 -25.75 12.60 -16.64
CA THR A 343 -26.27 13.93 -16.31
C THR A 343 -25.17 14.77 -15.73
N VAL A 344 -24.90 15.92 -16.34
CA VAL A 344 -23.81 16.82 -15.97
C VAL A 344 -24.29 18.24 -15.81
N LEU A 345 -23.61 18.99 -14.95
CA LEU A 345 -23.74 20.43 -14.82
C LEU A 345 -22.55 21.07 -15.54
N ARG A 346 -22.83 21.83 -16.60
CA ARG A 346 -21.84 22.66 -17.27
C ARG A 346 -22.13 24.10 -16.91
N TRP A 347 -21.28 24.70 -16.10
CA TRP A 347 -21.56 25.98 -15.43
C TRP A 347 -22.84 25.87 -14.58
N THR A 348 -23.96 26.44 -15.04
CA THR A 348 -25.26 26.39 -14.37
C THR A 348 -26.31 25.60 -15.15
N GLU A 349 -25.96 25.07 -16.31
CA GLU A 349 -26.87 24.31 -17.17
C GLU A 349 -26.77 22.81 -16.92
N LYS A 350 -27.93 22.16 -16.76
CA LYS A 350 -28.03 20.70 -16.65
C LYS A 350 -28.15 20.09 -18.04
N LEU A 351 -27.15 19.29 -18.42
CA LEU A 351 -27.06 18.60 -19.69
C LEU A 351 -27.15 17.09 -19.49
N VAL A 352 -27.67 16.38 -20.49
CA VAL A 352 -27.65 14.91 -20.54
C VAL A 352 -26.82 14.50 -21.74
N LEU A 353 -25.70 13.83 -21.48
CA LEU A 353 -24.80 13.31 -22.50
C LEU A 353 -25.00 11.80 -22.61
N LYS A 354 -24.88 11.26 -23.82
CA LYS A 354 -24.83 9.81 -24.03
C LYS A 354 -23.39 9.37 -24.11
N VAL A 355 -22.97 8.51 -23.18
CA VAL A 355 -21.65 7.91 -23.14
C VAL A 355 -21.78 6.40 -23.35
N VAL A 356 -20.86 5.80 -24.09
CA VAL A 356 -20.78 4.34 -24.25
C VAL A 356 -19.50 3.90 -23.56
N PRO A 357 -19.55 3.46 -22.29
CA PRO A 357 -18.37 3.01 -21.58
C PRO A 357 -17.67 1.87 -22.32
N GLU A 358 -16.35 1.88 -22.31
CA GLU A 358 -15.53 0.81 -22.89
C GLU A 358 -14.95 -0.07 -21.78
N GLU A 359 -14.48 -1.26 -22.15
CA GLU A 359 -13.71 -2.07 -21.21
C GLU A 359 -12.41 -1.33 -20.89
N ALA A 360 -12.18 -1.12 -19.61
CA ALA A 360 -10.93 -0.62 -19.09
C ALA A 360 -9.80 -1.57 -19.54
N ARG A 361 -8.91 -1.09 -20.42
CA ARG A 361 -7.66 -1.78 -20.74
C ARG A 361 -6.72 -1.80 -19.55
#